data_AF-A0A371BGW2-F1
#
_entry.id   AF-A0A371BGW2-F1
#
_cell.length_a   1.000
_cell.length_b   1.000
_cell.length_c   1.000
_cell.angle_alpha   90.00
_cell.angle_beta   90.00
_cell.angle_gamma   90.00
#
_symmetry.space_group_name_H-M   'P 1'
#
loop_
_entity.id
_entity.type
_entity.pdbx_description
1 polymer ?
#
loop_
_entity_poly.entity_id
_entity_poly.type
_entity_poly.pdbx_seq_one_letter_code
_entity_poly.pdbx_strand_id
1 'polypeptide(L)'
;MPKQTESDMRKTVDNPADYGDRDAETSLMIIKRIFESPIFNPIDGRSPYFQPCITQVLIELNDVLQKAAKKNLRVTFTDDIPQSAKAKDITDLINDCRNASCHVPSGKRIFENNKFTFCVISGYSPQAMFINGTALECDYHDDIAIFWGNTRLYLVRHLFRAFHEANAVFSDL
;
A
#
# COMPACT_ATOMS: atom_id res chain seq x y z
N MET A 1 28.07 -27.17 -45.07
CA MET A 1 28.00 -26.36 -43.83
C MET A 1 26.68 -25.62 -43.83
N PRO A 2 25.73 -25.94 -42.95
CA PRO A 2 24.47 -25.20 -42.87
C PRO A 2 24.74 -23.81 -42.26
N LYS A 3 24.28 -22.77 -42.97
CA LYS A 3 24.32 -21.37 -42.52
C LYS A 3 23.31 -21.20 -41.38
N GLN A 4 23.77 -20.79 -40.21
CA GLN A 4 22.89 -20.34 -39.12
C GLN A 4 22.07 -19.14 -39.60
N THR A 5 20.75 -19.22 -39.48
CA THR A 5 19.80 -18.15 -39.81
C THR A 5 19.82 -17.09 -38.72
N GLU A 6 19.70 -15.81 -39.11
CA GLU A 6 19.65 -14.62 -38.24
C GLU A 6 18.61 -14.65 -37.09
N SER A 7 17.73 -15.67 -37.05
CA SER A 7 16.81 -15.89 -35.93
C SER A 7 17.52 -16.28 -34.62
N ASP A 8 18.75 -16.79 -34.67
CA ASP A 8 19.49 -17.28 -33.50
C ASP A 8 20.28 -16.18 -32.75
N MET A 9 20.32 -14.95 -33.25
CA MET A 9 21.01 -13.81 -32.60
C MET A 9 20.09 -12.93 -31.73
N ARG A 10 18.82 -13.29 -31.54
CA ARG A 10 17.93 -12.62 -30.57
C ARG A 10 17.82 -13.42 -29.28
N LYS A 11 18.94 -13.65 -28.60
CA LYS A 11 18.92 -14.05 -27.19
C LYS A 11 19.16 -12.80 -26.32
N THR A 12 18.20 -12.60 -25.43
CA THR A 12 18.24 -11.82 -24.18
C THR A 12 18.57 -10.34 -24.35
N VAL A 13 17.58 -9.56 -24.81
CA VAL A 13 17.39 -8.24 -24.19
C VAL A 13 16.73 -8.56 -22.86
N ASP A 14 17.45 -8.37 -21.76
CA ASP A 14 16.90 -8.49 -20.41
C ASP A 14 15.57 -7.72 -20.37
N ASN A 15 14.50 -8.38 -19.95
CA ASN A 15 13.23 -7.69 -19.75
C ASN A 15 13.50 -6.58 -18.71
N PRO A 16 13.21 -5.30 -18.97
CA PRO A 16 13.44 -4.25 -17.97
C PRO A 16 12.69 -4.49 -16.65
N ALA A 17 11.75 -5.45 -16.60
CA ALA A 17 11.13 -5.94 -15.37
C ALA A 17 12.00 -6.91 -14.53
N ASP A 18 13.18 -7.29 -15.01
CA ASP A 18 14.07 -8.30 -14.40
C ASP A 18 15.12 -7.71 -13.43
N TYR A 19 15.07 -6.39 -13.18
CA TYR A 19 15.78 -5.73 -12.07
C TYR A 19 15.08 -5.89 -10.71
N GLY A 20 14.11 -6.80 -10.62
CA GLY A 20 13.05 -6.82 -9.60
C GLY A 20 13.52 -6.73 -8.16
N ASP A 21 14.64 -7.36 -7.81
CA ASP A 21 15.15 -7.43 -6.44
C ASP A 21 15.87 -6.15 -5.99
N ARG A 22 16.71 -5.55 -6.85
CA ARG A 22 17.37 -4.26 -6.55
C ARG A 22 16.37 -3.12 -6.43
N ASP A 23 15.31 -3.18 -7.23
CA ASP A 23 14.21 -2.24 -7.14
C ASP A 23 13.45 -2.41 -5.82
N ALA A 24 13.27 -3.64 -5.32
CA ALA A 24 12.60 -3.89 -4.04
C ALA A 24 13.40 -3.33 -2.84
N GLU A 25 14.72 -3.53 -2.81
CA GLU A 25 15.59 -2.94 -1.78
C GLU A 25 15.51 -1.41 -1.78
N THR A 26 15.51 -0.80 -2.98
CA THR A 26 15.38 0.65 -3.14
C THR A 26 14.02 1.15 -2.61
N SER A 27 12.94 0.47 -2.98
CA SER A 27 11.58 0.76 -2.47
C SER A 27 11.50 0.65 -0.96
N LEU A 28 12.06 -0.40 -0.36
CA LEU A 28 12.12 -0.59 1.09
C LEU A 28 12.90 0.54 1.79
N MET A 29 14.04 0.95 1.22
CA MET A 29 14.81 2.09 1.74
C MET A 29 14.01 3.40 1.66
N ILE A 30 13.27 3.63 0.58
CA ILE A 30 12.41 4.82 0.42
C ILE A 30 11.31 4.81 1.49
N ILE A 31 10.60 3.70 1.66
CA ILE A 31 9.54 3.54 2.66
C ILE A 31 10.10 3.82 4.06
N LYS A 32 11.24 3.21 4.40
CA LYS A 32 11.90 3.42 5.70
C LYS A 32 12.18 4.90 5.96
N ARG A 33 12.79 5.60 5.01
CA ARG A 33 13.09 7.04 5.14
C ARG A 33 11.83 7.88 5.32
N ILE A 34 10.74 7.51 4.66
CA ILE A 34 9.45 8.19 4.80
C ILE A 34 8.89 7.97 6.22
N PHE A 35 8.88 6.72 6.72
CA PHE A 35 8.40 6.43 8.08
C PHE A 35 9.25 7.03 9.19
N GLU A 36 10.56 7.15 8.98
CA GLU A 36 11.48 7.83 9.90
C GLU A 36 11.36 9.36 9.84
N SER A 37 10.60 9.90 8.88
CA SER A 37 10.42 11.34 8.75
C SER A 37 9.45 11.90 9.80
N PRO A 38 9.59 13.18 10.19
CA PRO A 38 8.66 13.82 11.14
C PRO A 38 7.20 13.90 10.66
N ILE A 39 6.94 13.62 9.38
CA ILE A 39 5.60 13.64 8.77
C ILE A 39 4.70 12.55 9.38
N PHE A 40 5.28 11.44 9.83
CA PHE A 40 4.56 10.29 10.39
C PHE A 40 4.52 10.26 11.91
N ASN A 41 4.66 11.41 12.57
CA ASN A 41 4.36 11.48 14.00
C ASN A 41 2.88 11.07 14.19
N PRO A 42 2.58 9.94 14.87
CA PRO A 42 1.29 9.23 14.82
C PRO A 42 0.07 10.02 15.35
N ILE A 43 0.26 11.27 15.74
CA ILE A 43 -0.77 12.13 16.33
C ILE A 43 -1.22 13.24 15.37
N ASP A 44 -0.49 13.50 14.26
CA ASP A 44 -0.83 14.63 13.40
C ASP A 44 -0.75 14.35 11.88
N GLY A 45 -1.87 13.88 11.32
CA GLY A 45 -2.06 13.73 9.87
C GLY A 45 -2.39 15.04 9.13
N ARG A 46 -2.24 16.21 9.76
CA ARG A 46 -2.64 17.51 9.18
C ARG A 46 -1.58 18.13 8.27
N SER A 47 -0.37 17.57 8.24
CA SER A 47 0.69 18.04 7.35
C SER A 47 0.24 17.95 5.88
N PRO A 48 0.48 18.99 5.04
CA PRO A 48 0.17 18.91 3.61
C PRO A 48 1.01 17.84 2.89
N TYR A 49 2.10 17.38 3.51
CA TYR A 49 2.95 16.32 3.01
C TYR A 49 2.47 14.91 3.40
N PHE A 50 1.52 14.78 4.32
CA PHE A 50 1.05 13.49 4.80
C PHE A 50 0.44 12.64 3.68
N GLN A 51 -0.51 13.19 2.92
CA GLN A 51 -1.14 12.47 1.81
C GLN A 51 -0.15 12.10 0.69
N PRO A 52 0.72 13.01 0.18
CA PRO A 52 1.77 12.65 -0.76
C PRO A 52 2.67 11.51 -0.25
N CYS A 53 3.10 11.56 1.01
CA CYS A 53 3.95 10.52 1.57
C CYS A 53 3.23 9.18 1.73
N ILE A 54 1.97 9.16 2.18
CA ILE A 54 1.14 7.95 2.18
C ILE A 54 1.02 7.37 0.78
N THR A 55 0.81 8.23 -0.22
CA THR A 55 0.70 7.80 -1.61
C THR A 55 2.00 7.17 -2.11
N GLN A 56 3.16 7.77 -1.79
CA GLN A 56 4.46 7.20 -2.12
C GLN A 56 4.66 5.84 -1.44
N VAL A 57 4.36 5.74 -0.14
CA VAL A 57 4.44 4.47 0.61
C VAL A 57 3.57 3.40 -0.04
N LEU A 58 2.34 3.72 -0.42
CA LEU A 58 1.44 2.78 -1.10
C LEU A 58 1.98 2.30 -2.45
N ILE A 59 2.62 3.18 -3.22
CA ILE A 59 3.23 2.83 -4.51
C ILE A 59 4.37 1.83 -4.30
N GLU A 60 5.33 2.21 -3.45
CA GLU A 60 6.54 1.41 -3.19
C GLU A 60 6.19 0.08 -2.51
N LEU A 61 5.36 0.12 -1.47
CA LEU A 61 5.01 -1.07 -0.71
C LEU A 61 4.17 -2.04 -1.53
N ASN A 62 3.27 -1.54 -2.37
CA ASN A 62 2.55 -2.41 -3.31
C ASN A 62 3.52 -3.14 -4.24
N ASP A 63 4.50 -2.45 -4.82
CA ASP A 63 5.48 -3.08 -5.71
C ASP A 63 6.26 -4.20 -5.00
N VAL A 64 6.80 -3.91 -3.81
CA VAL A 64 7.51 -4.88 -2.97
C VAL A 64 6.63 -6.10 -2.66
N LEU A 65 5.37 -5.89 -2.25
CA LEU A 65 4.44 -6.97 -1.93
C LEU A 65 4.07 -7.82 -3.15
N GLN A 66 3.89 -7.21 -4.32
CA GLN A 66 3.66 -7.98 -5.55
C GLN A 66 4.89 -8.81 -5.96
N LYS A 67 6.09 -8.29 -5.76
CA LYS A 67 7.33 -9.04 -6.00
C LYS A 67 7.49 -10.20 -5.03
N ALA A 68 7.23 -9.98 -3.74
CA ALA A 68 7.21 -11.04 -2.73
C ALA A 68 6.20 -12.14 -3.09
N ALA A 69 4.99 -11.76 -3.53
CA ALA A 69 3.97 -12.71 -3.98
C ALA A 69 4.41 -13.56 -5.18
N LYS A 70 5.10 -12.95 -6.17
CA LYS A 70 5.67 -13.69 -7.32
C LYS A 70 6.73 -14.72 -6.90
N LYS A 71 7.38 -14.51 -5.75
CA LYS A 71 8.34 -15.44 -5.16
C LYS A 71 7.71 -16.47 -4.21
N ASN A 72 6.37 -16.56 -4.15
CA ASN A 72 5.63 -17.36 -3.18
C ASN A 72 5.85 -16.96 -1.71
N LEU A 73 6.29 -15.73 -1.45
CA LEU A 73 6.53 -15.15 -0.13
C LEU A 73 5.52 -14.02 0.16
N ARG A 74 4.26 -14.25 -0.23
CA ARG A 74 3.18 -13.25 -0.08
C ARG A 74 2.94 -12.94 1.40
N VAL A 75 2.81 -11.66 1.73
CA VAL A 75 2.37 -11.19 3.05
C VAL A 75 0.84 -11.25 3.13
N THR A 76 0.27 -12.01 4.07
CA THR A 76 -1.13 -12.46 4.01
C THR A 76 -1.96 -12.19 5.27
N PHE A 77 -1.49 -11.38 6.22
CA PHE A 77 -2.30 -11.12 7.42
C PHE A 77 -3.64 -10.45 7.08
N THR A 78 -4.65 -10.74 7.90
CA THR A 78 -6.05 -10.33 7.67
C THR A 78 -6.63 -9.48 8.80
N ASP A 79 -5.83 -9.16 9.81
CA ASP A 79 -6.26 -8.34 10.95
C ASP A 79 -6.73 -6.94 10.47
N ASP A 80 -7.89 -6.52 10.98
CA ASP A 80 -8.50 -5.22 10.70
C ASP A 80 -8.81 -4.93 9.21
N ILE A 81 -8.85 -5.96 8.35
CA ILE A 81 -9.27 -5.81 6.96
C ILE A 81 -10.80 -5.71 6.89
N PRO A 82 -11.37 -4.66 6.30
CA PRO A 82 -12.83 -4.52 6.20
C PRO A 82 -13.45 -5.70 5.46
N GLN A 83 -14.45 -6.35 6.05
CA GLN A 83 -15.17 -7.48 5.42
C GLN A 83 -15.89 -7.08 4.11
N SER A 84 -16.20 -5.79 3.95
CA SER A 84 -16.76 -5.23 2.72
C SER A 84 -15.72 -4.99 1.62
N ALA A 85 -14.43 -5.08 1.93
CA ALA A 85 -13.38 -4.94 0.93
C ALA A 85 -13.32 -6.20 0.05
N LYS A 86 -13.02 -6.02 -1.24
CA LYS A 86 -12.69 -7.15 -2.12
C LYS A 86 -11.34 -7.79 -1.77
N ALA A 87 -10.55 -7.11 -0.94
CA ALA A 87 -9.24 -7.54 -0.49
C ALA A 87 -9.33 -8.78 0.39
N LYS A 88 -8.56 -9.82 0.06
CA LYS A 88 -8.51 -11.07 0.83
C LYS A 88 -7.51 -11.01 1.98
N ASP A 89 -6.49 -10.18 1.81
CA ASP A 89 -5.38 -9.98 2.74
C ASP A 89 -4.78 -8.58 2.57
N ILE A 90 -3.77 -8.29 3.37
CA ILE A 90 -3.09 -6.99 3.37
C ILE A 90 -2.48 -6.63 2.01
N THR A 91 -1.97 -7.62 1.26
CA THR A 91 -1.37 -7.38 -0.05
C THR A 91 -2.42 -6.88 -1.04
N ASP A 92 -3.63 -7.46 -1.02
CA ASP A 92 -4.75 -6.97 -1.81
C ASP A 92 -5.25 -5.59 -1.33
N LEU A 93 -5.32 -5.38 -0.01
CA LEU A 93 -5.78 -4.12 0.58
C LEU A 93 -4.87 -2.95 0.19
N ILE A 94 -3.55 -3.13 0.29
CA ILE A 94 -2.58 -2.10 -0.10
C ILE A 94 -2.66 -1.81 -1.60
N ASN A 95 -2.82 -2.83 -2.44
CA ASN A 95 -3.06 -2.61 -3.87
C ASN A 95 -4.35 -1.82 -4.12
N ASP A 96 -5.42 -2.10 -3.39
CA ASP A 96 -6.67 -1.37 -3.50
C ASP A 96 -6.53 0.11 -3.10
N CYS A 97 -5.90 0.37 -1.96
CA CYS A 97 -5.58 1.71 -1.47
C CYS A 97 -4.64 2.46 -2.43
N ARG A 98 -3.60 1.81 -2.96
CA ARG A 98 -2.70 2.40 -3.97
C ARG A 98 -3.48 2.89 -5.18
N ASN A 99 -4.36 2.04 -5.71
CA ASN A 99 -5.19 2.39 -6.86
C ASN A 99 -6.16 3.54 -6.52
N ALA A 100 -6.74 3.55 -5.33
CA ALA A 100 -7.59 4.64 -4.88
C ALA A 100 -6.80 5.96 -4.73
N SER A 101 -5.56 5.92 -4.22
CA SER A 101 -4.74 7.11 -4.02
C SER A 101 -4.19 7.69 -5.33
N CYS A 102 -3.70 6.84 -6.25
CA CYS A 102 -3.06 7.30 -7.48
C CYS A 102 -4.04 7.73 -8.57
N HIS A 103 -5.23 7.12 -8.64
CA HIS A 103 -6.19 7.40 -9.72
C HIS A 103 -7.24 8.42 -9.25
N VAL A 104 -7.07 9.68 -9.64
CA VAL A 104 -8.01 10.78 -9.31
C VAL A 104 -9.48 10.49 -9.70
N PRO A 105 -9.79 9.88 -10.86
CA PRO A 105 -11.15 9.50 -11.22
C PRO A 105 -11.58 8.14 -10.64
N SER A 106 -10.81 7.54 -9.72
CA SER A 106 -11.11 6.20 -9.20
C SER A 106 -12.46 6.14 -8.50
N GLY A 107 -13.30 5.18 -8.94
CA GLY A 107 -14.54 4.83 -8.26
C GLY A 107 -14.33 4.30 -6.84
N LYS A 108 -13.11 3.88 -6.47
CA LYS A 108 -12.78 3.43 -5.10
C LYS A 108 -12.88 4.55 -4.05
N ARG A 109 -12.98 5.81 -4.49
CA ARG A 109 -13.20 6.98 -3.61
C ARG A 109 -14.68 7.24 -3.35
N ILE A 110 -15.58 6.53 -4.03
CA ILE A 110 -17.02 6.71 -3.89
C ILE A 110 -17.49 5.90 -2.69
N PHE A 111 -18.20 6.58 -1.79
CA PHE A 111 -18.91 5.97 -0.67
C PHE A 111 -20.38 6.38 -0.81
N GLU A 112 -21.21 5.45 -1.28
CA GLU A 112 -22.61 5.71 -1.63
C GLU A 112 -22.75 6.89 -2.61
N ASN A 113 -23.43 7.98 -2.21
CA ASN A 113 -23.58 9.21 -3.00
C ASN A 113 -22.50 10.27 -2.67
N ASN A 114 -21.51 9.93 -1.86
CA ASN A 114 -20.44 10.82 -1.41
C ASN A 114 -19.08 10.41 -2.02
N LYS A 115 -18.13 11.35 -2.02
CA LYS A 115 -16.75 11.09 -2.48
C LYS A 115 -15.77 11.40 -1.36
N PHE A 116 -15.10 10.36 -0.85
CA PHE A 116 -13.99 10.48 0.10
C PHE A 116 -12.68 10.19 -0.60
N THR A 117 -11.96 11.27 -0.92
CA THR A 117 -10.71 11.21 -1.68
C THR A 117 -9.51 10.83 -0.84
N PHE A 118 -9.50 11.27 0.42
CA PHE A 118 -8.47 11.01 1.43
C PHE A 118 -8.98 11.60 2.75
N CYS A 119 -9.50 10.75 3.63
CA CYS A 119 -9.97 11.17 4.95
C CYS A 119 -9.10 10.52 6.03
N VAL A 120 -8.81 11.25 7.10
CA VAL A 120 -7.89 10.80 8.16
C VAL A 120 -8.58 10.98 9.51
N ILE A 121 -8.55 9.94 10.33
CA ILE A 121 -9.03 9.96 11.72
C ILE A 121 -7.88 9.44 12.59
N SER A 122 -7.37 10.31 13.48
CA SER A 122 -6.22 10.02 14.35
C SER A 122 -6.67 9.70 15.77
N GLY A 123 -6.08 8.66 16.37
CA GLY A 123 -6.38 8.22 17.72
C GLY A 123 -7.79 7.64 17.86
N TYR A 124 -8.07 7.08 19.04
CA TYR A 124 -9.33 6.39 19.32
C TYR A 124 -10.50 7.36 19.17
N SER A 125 -11.29 7.15 18.12
CA SER A 125 -12.38 8.02 17.73
C SER A 125 -13.52 7.16 17.17
N PRO A 126 -14.22 6.41 18.04
CA PRO A 126 -15.38 5.62 17.64
C PRO A 126 -16.45 6.56 17.08
N GLN A 127 -17.09 6.17 15.97
CA GLN A 127 -18.12 6.97 15.30
C GLN A 127 -17.69 8.41 14.93
N ALA A 128 -16.41 8.64 14.61
CA ALA A 128 -15.91 9.97 14.25
C ALA A 128 -16.70 10.62 13.10
N MET A 129 -17.15 9.81 12.13
CA MET A 129 -18.19 10.20 11.17
C MET A 129 -19.21 9.08 11.04
N PHE A 130 -20.50 9.44 10.94
CA PHE A 130 -21.58 8.47 10.76
C PHE A 130 -22.43 8.87 9.56
N ILE A 131 -22.47 8.01 8.54
CA ILE A 131 -23.15 8.29 7.27
C ILE A 131 -23.98 7.07 6.91
N ASN A 132 -25.30 7.27 6.79
CA ASN A 132 -26.26 6.25 6.34
C ASN A 132 -26.11 4.89 7.02
N GLY A 133 -25.84 4.88 8.34
CA GLY A 133 -25.70 3.66 9.13
C GLY A 133 -24.28 3.11 9.21
N THR A 134 -23.30 3.70 8.50
CA THR A 134 -21.89 3.29 8.53
C THR A 134 -21.07 4.31 9.33
N ALA A 135 -20.33 3.81 10.32
CA ALA A 135 -19.33 4.59 11.05
C ALA A 135 -17.98 4.54 10.31
N LEU A 136 -17.39 5.71 10.10
CA LEU A 136 -15.96 5.84 9.77
C LEU A 136 -15.25 6.22 11.07
N GLU A 137 -14.36 5.33 11.51
CA GLU A 137 -13.78 5.40 12.84
C GLU A 137 -12.35 4.86 12.90
N CYS A 138 -11.62 5.32 13.91
CA CYS A 138 -10.34 4.76 14.31
C CYS A 138 -10.53 4.03 15.65
N ASP A 139 -10.25 2.73 15.66
CA ASP A 139 -10.50 1.84 16.79
C ASP A 139 -9.34 1.84 17.79
N TYR A 140 -8.31 2.66 17.56
CA TYR A 140 -7.04 2.55 18.25
C TYR A 140 -6.46 3.91 18.66
N HIS A 141 -5.99 4.00 19.91
CA HIS A 141 -5.40 5.22 20.48
C HIS A 141 -4.07 5.63 19.81
N ASP A 142 -3.33 4.65 19.30
CA ASP A 142 -1.97 4.78 18.79
C ASP A 142 -1.90 4.75 17.26
N ASP A 143 -3.04 4.87 16.57
CA ASP A 143 -3.11 4.70 15.13
C ASP A 143 -3.82 5.84 14.41
N ILE A 144 -3.65 5.84 13.09
CA ILE A 144 -4.33 6.72 12.16
C ILE A 144 -5.10 5.84 11.17
N ALA A 145 -6.43 6.00 11.14
CA ALA A 145 -7.27 5.40 10.12
C ALA A 145 -7.36 6.31 8.90
N ILE A 146 -7.01 5.78 7.73
CA ILE A 146 -7.00 6.48 6.44
C ILE A 146 -8.08 5.87 5.55
N PHE A 147 -8.89 6.72 4.93
CA PHE A 147 -10.04 6.31 4.14
C PHE A 147 -9.99 6.80 2.71
N TRP A 148 -10.32 5.89 1.79
CA TRP A 148 -10.74 6.18 0.43
C TRP A 148 -12.09 5.49 0.19
N GLY A 149 -13.16 6.28 0.01
CA GLY A 149 -14.51 5.72 -0.01
C GLY A 149 -14.81 4.96 1.29
N ASN A 150 -15.20 3.68 1.19
CA ASN A 150 -15.40 2.78 2.34
C ASN A 150 -14.14 2.02 2.78
N THR A 151 -13.03 2.17 2.06
CA THR A 151 -11.83 1.37 2.33
C THR A 151 -11.03 2.05 3.44
N ARG A 152 -10.91 1.36 4.58
CA ARG A 152 -10.08 1.77 5.72
C ARG A 152 -8.71 1.10 5.66
N LEU A 153 -7.68 1.88 5.97
CA LEU A 153 -6.30 1.43 6.11
C LEU A 153 -5.67 2.08 7.36
N TYR A 154 -5.04 1.29 8.21
CA TYR A 154 -4.35 1.77 9.40
C TYR A 154 -2.87 2.06 9.13
N LEU A 155 -2.36 3.17 9.65
CA LEU A 155 -0.95 3.52 9.49
C LEU A 155 -0.04 2.50 10.18
N VAL A 156 -0.27 2.22 11.46
CA VAL A 156 0.60 1.35 12.26
C VAL A 156 0.27 -0.11 11.98
N ARG A 157 -0.99 -0.50 12.15
CA ARG A 157 -1.41 -1.91 12.03
C ARG A 157 -1.31 -2.47 10.61
N HIS A 158 -1.46 -1.63 9.58
CA HIS A 158 -1.39 -2.08 8.19
C HIS A 158 -0.08 -1.69 7.51
N LEU A 159 0.23 -0.39 7.40
CA LEU A 159 1.37 0.06 6.61
C LEU A 159 2.72 -0.28 7.26
N PHE A 160 2.91 0.02 8.55
CA PHE A 160 4.17 -0.28 9.25
C PHE A 160 4.39 -1.79 9.34
N ARG A 161 3.35 -2.54 9.73
CA ARG A 161 3.43 -3.99 9.81
C ARG A 161 3.75 -4.63 8.45
N ALA A 162 3.03 -4.25 7.39
CA ALA A 162 3.28 -4.78 6.05
C ALA A 162 4.69 -4.45 5.55
N PHE A 163 5.20 -3.25 5.85
CA PHE A 163 6.59 -2.92 5.57
C PHE A 163 7.56 -3.82 6.32
N HIS A 164 7.38 -4.07 7.61
CA HIS A 164 8.27 -4.93 8.38
C HIS A 164 8.24 -6.38 7.90
N GLU A 165 7.06 -6.94 7.64
CA GLU A 165 6.92 -8.31 7.12
C GLU A 165 7.52 -8.42 5.70
N ALA A 166 7.29 -7.42 4.84
CA ALA A 166 7.91 -7.39 3.51
C ALA A 166 9.43 -7.21 3.58
N ASN A 167 9.93 -6.36 4.48
CA ASN A 167 11.37 -6.14 4.63
C ASN A 167 12.08 -7.43 5.07
N ALA A 168 11.47 -8.23 5.94
CA ALA A 168 12.03 -9.53 6.34
C ALA A 168 12.20 -10.47 5.15
N VAL A 169 11.23 -10.51 4.22
CA VAL A 169 11.30 -11.33 2.99
C VAL A 169 12.53 -11.03 2.12
N PHE A 170 12.96 -9.77 2.07
CA PHE A 170 14.09 -9.34 1.23
C PHE A 170 15.40 -9.12 2.01
N SER A 171 15.38 -9.10 3.35
CA SER A 171 16.59 -9.01 4.18
C SER A 171 17.26 -10.38 4.38
N ASP A 172 16.52 -11.46 4.13
CA ASP A 172 16.98 -12.85 4.25
C ASP A 172 17.48 -13.46 2.91
N LEU A 173 17.59 -12.65 1.85
CA LEU A 173 18.14 -13.02 0.53
C LEU A 173 19.60 -12.54 0.39
#